data_AF-A0A8A3PXU3-F1
#
_entry.id   AF-A0A8A3PXU3-F1
#
_cell.length_a   1.000
_cell.length_b   1.000
_cell.length_c   1.000
_cell.angle_alpha   90.00
_cell.angle_beta   90.00
_cell.angle_gamma   90.00
#
_symmetry.space_group_name_H-M   'P 1'
#
loop_
_entity.id
_entity.type
_entity.pdbx_description
1 polymer ?
#
loop_
_entity_poly.entity_id
_entity_poly.type
_entity_poly.pdbx_seq_one_letter_code
_entity_poly.pdbx_strand_id
1 'polypeptide(L)'
;QQLRQHVPHIAQKTVLSKKSLNLWMAFRSFYQSLFPHLQQKEASIYLTTLWKSDPFKAKWTIIGAAYSKIRNAVGKPRALLGRYVKITIPQTGIVAVEEYIDGFN
;
A
#
# COMPACT_ATOMS: atom_id res chain seq x y z
N GLN A 1 -50.96 -20.26 16.87
CA GLN A 1 -50.70 -19.72 15.52
C GLN A 1 -49.44 -18.85 15.61
N GLN A 2 -48.26 -19.44 15.46
CA GLN A 2 -46.98 -18.75 15.61
C GLN A 2 -46.59 -18.07 14.29
N LEU A 3 -46.58 -16.73 14.26
CA LEU A 3 -46.07 -15.94 13.16
C LEU A 3 -44.54 -16.00 13.16
N ARG A 4 -43.97 -16.84 12.29
CA ARG A 4 -42.55 -16.80 11.92
C ARG A 4 -42.26 -15.43 11.29
N GLN A 5 -41.61 -14.54 12.02
CA GLN A 5 -40.97 -13.36 11.44
C GLN A 5 -39.82 -13.83 10.55
N HIS A 6 -40.05 -13.80 9.24
CA HIS A 6 -38.98 -13.96 8.25
C HIS A 6 -38.15 -12.68 8.27
N VAL A 7 -37.07 -12.68 9.06
CA VAL A 7 -36.01 -11.67 8.94
C VAL A 7 -35.29 -11.99 7.64
N PRO A 8 -35.28 -11.10 6.63
CA PRO A 8 -34.48 -11.34 5.44
C PRO A 8 -33.03 -11.33 5.89
N HIS A 9 -32.39 -12.49 5.87
CA HIS A 9 -30.95 -12.60 6.00
C HIS A 9 -30.39 -11.84 4.81
N ILE A 10 -30.03 -10.57 5.02
CA ILE A 10 -29.26 -9.79 4.04
C ILE A 10 -28.02 -10.65 3.81
N ALA A 11 -27.97 -11.31 2.66
CA ALA A 11 -26.78 -12.00 2.23
C ALA A 11 -25.71 -10.92 2.14
N GLN A 12 -24.89 -10.81 3.19
CA GLN A 12 -23.63 -10.10 3.12
C GLN A 12 -22.87 -10.84 2.03
N LYS A 13 -22.95 -10.32 0.81
CA LYS A 13 -22.13 -10.76 -0.30
C LYS A 13 -20.72 -10.71 0.25
N THR A 14 -20.15 -11.88 0.55
CA THR A 14 -18.78 -12.00 1.00
C THR A 14 -17.96 -11.50 -0.17
N VAL A 15 -17.65 -10.19 -0.14
CA VAL A 15 -16.78 -9.58 -1.13
C VAL A 15 -15.48 -10.30 -0.92
N LEU A 16 -15.18 -11.25 -1.83
CA LEU A 16 -13.94 -12.01 -1.85
C LEU A 16 -12.82 -11.06 -1.46
N SER A 17 -12.13 -11.38 -0.37
CA SER A 17 -11.11 -10.50 0.19
C SER A 17 -10.13 -10.18 -0.94
N LYS A 18 -10.18 -8.95 -1.45
CA LYS A 18 -9.28 -8.54 -2.52
C LYS A 18 -7.89 -8.66 -1.92
N LYS A 19 -7.03 -9.48 -2.55
CA LYS A 19 -5.65 -9.75 -2.12
C LYS A 19 -5.04 -8.47 -1.53
N SER A 20 -4.37 -8.61 -0.39
CA SER A 20 -3.70 -7.47 0.23
C SER A 20 -2.76 -6.85 -0.79
N LEU A 21 -2.62 -5.53 -0.73
CA LEU A 21 -1.61 -4.84 -1.51
C LEU A 21 -0.25 -5.46 -1.16
N ASN A 22 0.44 -5.97 -2.17
CA ASN A 22 1.82 -6.41 -2.00
C ASN A 22 2.64 -5.21 -1.45
N LEU A 23 3.39 -5.43 -0.37
CA LEU A 23 4.29 -4.45 0.25
C LEU A 23 5.20 -3.76 -0.79
N TRP A 24 5.63 -4.48 -1.83
CA TRP A 24 6.41 -3.94 -2.94
C TRP A 24 5.67 -2.84 -3.71
N MET A 25 4.35 -2.95 -3.84
CA MET A 25 3.54 -1.92 -4.50
C MET A 25 3.44 -0.65 -3.67
N ALA A 26 3.43 -0.74 -2.34
CA ALA A 26 3.49 0.44 -1.48
C ALA A 26 4.86 1.13 -1.61
N PHE A 27 5.95 0.36 -1.50
CA PHE A 27 7.32 0.83 -1.67
C PHE A 27 7.50 1.54 -3.02
N ARG A 28 7.14 0.83 -4.11
CA ARG A 28 7.27 1.36 -5.47
C ARG A 28 6.45 2.63 -5.66
N SER A 29 5.20 2.67 -5.17
CA SER A 29 4.34 3.85 -5.36
C SER A 29 4.88 5.10 -4.68
N PHE A 30 5.71 4.96 -3.64
CA PHE A 30 6.34 6.08 -2.96
C PHE A 30 7.62 6.52 -3.68
N TYR A 31 8.56 5.60 -3.87
CA TYR A 31 9.89 5.92 -4.41
C TYR A 31 9.94 6.06 -5.94
N GLN A 32 8.90 5.68 -6.68
CA GLN A 32 8.83 5.93 -8.13
C GLN A 32 8.97 7.43 -8.46
N SER A 33 8.54 8.32 -7.55
CA SER A 33 8.65 9.77 -7.71
C SER A 33 10.09 10.30 -7.77
N LEU A 34 11.07 9.51 -7.33
CA LEU A 34 12.50 9.86 -7.39
C LEU A 34 13.09 9.81 -8.79
N PHE A 35 12.41 9.13 -9.70
CA PHE A 35 12.89 8.91 -11.06
C PHE A 35 11.95 9.56 -12.08
N PRO A 36 11.66 10.88 -11.99
CA PRO A 36 10.67 11.53 -12.85
C PRO A 36 11.10 11.58 -14.32
N HIS A 37 12.41 11.49 -14.58
CA HIS A 37 12.99 11.57 -15.92
C HIS A 37 13.41 10.21 -16.49
N LEU A 38 13.34 9.13 -15.71
CA LEU A 38 13.70 7.80 -16.18
C LEU A 38 12.48 7.07 -16.73
N GLN A 39 12.70 6.21 -17.71
CA GLN A 39 11.65 5.31 -18.14
C GLN A 39 11.28 4.33 -17.02
N GLN A 40 10.02 3.89 -17.01
CA GLN A 40 9.53 2.96 -15.99
C GLN A 40 10.40 1.70 -15.86
N LYS A 41 10.94 1.20 -16.98
CA LYS A 41 11.83 0.03 -17.02
C LYS A 41 13.13 0.29 -16.25
N GLU A 42 13.76 1.43 -16.50
CA GLU A 42 15.03 1.83 -15.87
C GLU A 42 14.83 2.12 -14.38
N ALA A 43 13.81 2.92 -14.04
CA ALA A 43 13.43 3.19 -12.66
C ALA A 43 13.14 1.90 -11.87
N SER A 44 12.52 0.90 -12.52
CA SER A 44 12.22 -0.39 -11.88
C SER A 44 13.49 -1.15 -11.45
N ILE A 45 14.60 -0.99 -12.17
CA ILE A 45 15.87 -1.65 -11.83
C ILE A 45 16.40 -1.05 -10.51
N TYR A 46 16.51 0.28 -10.44
CA TYR A 46 16.94 0.98 -9.23
C TYR A 46 16.07 0.68 -8.01
N LEU A 47 14.75 0.72 -8.19
CA LEU A 47 13.81 0.37 -7.12
C LEU A 47 13.99 -1.06 -6.65
N THR A 48 14.31 -1.99 -7.55
CA THR A 48 14.54 -3.40 -7.16
C THR A 48 15.82 -3.54 -6.35
N THR A 49 16.86 -2.78 -6.68
CA THR A 49 18.09 -2.72 -5.88
C THR A 49 17.83 -2.13 -4.50
N LEU A 50 17.15 -0.99 -4.41
CA LEU A 50 16.76 -0.37 -3.15
C LEU A 50 15.91 -1.31 -2.29
N TRP A 51 14.98 -2.05 -2.92
CA TRP A 51 14.15 -3.03 -2.24
C TRP A 51 14.95 -4.10 -1.55
N LYS A 52 16.01 -4.61 -2.17
CA LYS A 52 16.82 -5.70 -1.59
C LYS A 52 17.45 -5.25 -0.28
N SER A 53 17.86 -3.99 -0.21
CA SER A 53 18.54 -3.42 0.95
C SER A 53 17.61 -2.74 1.95
N ASP A 54 16.31 -2.59 1.64
CA ASP A 54 15.31 -1.96 2.52
C ASP A 54 15.19 -2.67 3.89
N PRO A 55 15.52 -2.01 5.02
CA PRO A 55 15.40 -2.60 6.35
C PRO A 55 13.96 -2.49 6.90
N PHE A 56 13.07 -1.78 6.22
CA PHE A 56 11.73 -1.44 6.68
C PHE A 56 10.61 -2.32 6.10
N LYS A 57 10.95 -3.51 5.57
CA LYS A 57 9.98 -4.45 4.95
C LYS A 57 8.76 -4.74 5.83
N ALA A 58 8.97 -4.84 7.14
CA ALA A 58 7.88 -5.02 8.12
C ALA A 58 6.94 -3.81 8.14
N LYS A 59 7.48 -2.59 8.12
CA LYS A 59 6.68 -1.36 8.05
C LYS A 59 5.91 -1.28 6.74
N TRP A 60 6.54 -1.60 5.60
CA TRP A 60 5.84 -1.69 4.31
C TRP A 60 4.68 -2.68 4.30
N THR A 61 4.83 -3.80 5.01
CA THR A 61 3.77 -4.80 5.19
C THR A 61 2.58 -4.21 5.95
N ILE A 62 2.83 -3.54 7.08
CA ILE A 62 1.79 -2.88 7.91
C ILE A 62 1.07 -1.82 7.08
N ILE A 63 1.81 -1.00 6.35
CA ILE A 63 1.28 0.08 5.50
C ILE A 63 0.41 -0.48 4.38
N GLY A 64 0.85 -1.54 3.69
CA GLY A 64 0.07 -2.22 2.65
C GLY A 64 -1.21 -2.86 3.19
N ALA A 65 -1.14 -3.45 4.38
CA ALA A 65 -2.30 -4.05 5.05
C ALA A 65 -3.33 -2.98 5.45
N ALA A 66 -2.89 -1.87 6.07
CA ALA A 66 -3.76 -0.75 6.44
C ALA A 66 -4.42 -0.12 5.21
N TYR A 67 -3.66 0.11 4.13
CA TYR A 67 -4.23 0.57 2.86
C TYR A 67 -5.30 -0.39 2.33
N SER A 68 -5.03 -1.71 2.39
CA SER A 68 -5.98 -2.72 1.91
C SER A 68 -7.31 -2.64 2.67
N LYS A 69 -7.27 -2.44 3.98
CA LYS A 69 -8.47 -2.23 4.81
C LYS A 69 -9.22 -0.96 4.38
N ILE A 70 -8.53 0.18 4.26
CA ILE A 70 -9.12 1.45 3.82
C ILE A 70 -9.75 1.30 2.44
N ARG A 71 -9.00 0.80 1.45
CA ARG A 71 -9.46 0.57 0.08
C ARG A 71 -10.68 -0.34 0.04
N ASN A 72 -10.74 -1.37 0.87
CA ASN A 72 -11.87 -2.28 0.91
C ASN A 72 -13.11 -1.61 1.52
N ALA A 73 -12.94 -0.71 2.50
CA ALA A 73 -14.03 0.04 3.13
C ALA A 73 -14.57 1.17 2.22
N VAL A 74 -13.68 1.97 1.62
CA VAL A 74 -14.09 3.17 0.85
C VAL A 74 -14.12 2.96 -0.66
N GLY A 75 -13.58 1.86 -1.18
CA GLY A 75 -13.49 1.57 -2.61
C GLY A 75 -12.27 2.22 -3.31
N LYS A 76 -11.80 1.60 -4.40
CA LYS A 76 -10.60 2.01 -5.15
C LYS A 76 -10.62 3.48 -5.64
N PRO A 77 -11.72 4.05 -6.15
CA PRO A 77 -11.73 5.44 -6.61
C PRO A 77 -11.46 6.47 -5.51
N ARG A 78 -11.79 6.13 -4.25
CA ARG A 78 -11.59 7.00 -3.08
C ARG A 78 -10.32 6.69 -2.28
N ALA A 79 -9.70 5.54 -2.53
CA ALA A 79 -8.45 5.13 -1.90
C ALA A 79 -7.30 5.19 -2.90
N LEU A 80 -6.78 6.39 -3.14
CA LEU A 80 -5.62 6.58 -4.02
C LEU A 80 -4.33 6.18 -3.29
N LEU A 81 -3.66 5.13 -3.78
CA LEU A 81 -2.43 4.60 -3.16
C LEU A 81 -1.34 5.66 -3.01
N GLY A 82 -1.09 6.45 -4.06
CA GLY A 82 -0.08 7.52 -4.04
C GLY A 82 -0.34 8.57 -2.96
N ARG A 83 -1.61 9.00 -2.80
CA ARG A 83 -2.01 9.94 -1.75
C ARG A 83 -1.83 9.34 -0.36
N TYR A 84 -2.22 8.08 -0.20
CA TYR A 84 -2.08 7.37 1.06
C TYR A 84 -0.60 7.25 1.47
N VAL A 85 0.27 6.73 0.62
CA VAL A 85 1.70 6.56 0.98
C VAL A 85 2.39 7.90 1.24
N LYS A 86 2.04 8.96 0.52
CA LYS A 86 2.59 10.31 0.76
C LYS A 86 2.27 10.84 2.17
N ILE A 87 1.11 10.49 2.73
CA ILE A 87 0.69 10.91 4.07
C ILE A 87 1.27 9.98 5.14
N THR A 88 1.23 8.67 4.91
CA THR A 88 1.55 7.67 5.95
C THR A 88 3.06 7.49 6.14
N ILE A 89 3.86 7.59 5.07
CA ILE A 89 5.30 7.30 5.14
C ILE A 89 6.06 8.23 6.10
N PRO A 90 5.90 9.57 6.04
CA PRO A 90 6.56 10.49 6.98
C PRO A 90 6.26 10.20 8.46
N GLN A 91 5.11 9.60 8.76
CA GLN A 91 4.67 9.30 10.13
C GLN A 91 5.23 7.97 10.68
N THR A 92 5.76 7.11 9.81
CA THR A 92 6.18 5.74 10.16
C THR A 92 7.67 5.63 10.51
N GLY A 93 8.41 6.74 10.41
CA GLY A 93 9.86 6.76 10.57
C GLY A 93 10.56 5.82 9.57
N ILE A 94 9.95 5.60 8.41
CA ILE A 94 10.67 5.13 7.23
C ILE A 94 11.42 6.37 6.76
N VAL A 95 12.75 6.30 6.80
CA VAL A 95 13.62 7.43 6.42
C VAL A 95 13.21 7.99 5.07
N ALA A 96 13.19 9.31 4.99
CA ALA A 96 13.04 10.02 3.74
C ALA A 96 14.19 9.61 2.79
N VAL A 97 13.97 9.71 1.48
CA VAL A 97 14.90 9.21 0.46
C VAL A 97 16.29 9.77 0.65
N GLU A 98 16.32 11.04 1.03
CA GLU A 98 17.49 11.86 1.22
C GLU A 98 18.39 11.26 2.31
N GLU A 99 17.80 10.72 3.38
CA GLU A 99 18.51 10.03 4.46
C GLU A 99 18.90 8.58 4.12
N TYR A 100 18.22 7.98 3.14
CA TYR A 100 18.48 6.60 2.71
C TYR A 100 19.70 6.50 1.79
N ILE A 101 19.94 7.52 0.97
CA ILE A 101 21.06 7.54 0.01
C ILE A 101 22.38 7.90 0.70
N ASP A 102 22.35 8.77 1.73
CA ASP A 102 23.56 9.13 2.48
C ASP A 102 24.17 7.95 3.26
N GLY A 103 23.33 7.01 3.72
CA GLY A 103 23.80 5.79 4.39
C GLY A 103 24.41 4.72 3.47
N PHE A 104 24.52 4.99 2.16
CA PHE A 104 25.09 4.09 1.15
C PHE A 104 26.50 4.49 0.68
N ASN A 105 27.11 5.52 1.29
CA ASN A 105 28.53 5.90 1.09
C ASN A 105 29.47 5.09 2.00
#